data_AF-A0A6P1NTZ1-F1
#
_entry.id   AF-A0A6P1NTZ1-F1
#
_cell.length_a   1.000
_cell.length_b   1.000
_cell.length_c   1.000
_cell.angle_alpha   90.00
_cell.angle_beta   90.00
_cell.angle_gamma   90.00
#
_symmetry.space_group_name_H-M   'P 1'
#
loop_
_entity.id
_entity.type
_entity.pdbx_description
1 polymer ?
#
loop_
_entity_poly.entity_id
_entity_poly.type
_entity_poly.pdbx_seq_one_letter_code
_entity_poly.pdbx_strand_id
1 'polypeptide(L)'
;MAGRPRLEKHTVTGNLTADPVTRKVGESELVTFRLADTPRIFDREAKAWKDGETVYYDVAVRNAKLGGNVQGSLHKGNRATVTGNYEAVANVTKDQKPKPVLNHRIWAEDVSASLEFATVVIEPNPKGLWSDEMDAQAATVNVEQTAVKPNPKGLWSDEMDAQAATVNVEQTAVDHKWGLV
;
A
#
# COMPACT_ATOMS: atom_id res chain seq x y z
N MET A 1 19.12 -16.07 -22.09
CA MET A 1 18.37 -15.05 -21.33
C MET A 1 18.99 -14.93 -19.95
N ALA A 2 20.06 -14.14 -19.77
CA ALA A 2 20.63 -13.92 -18.44
C ALA A 2 19.75 -12.90 -17.70
N GLY A 3 19.11 -13.30 -16.60
CA GLY A 3 18.36 -12.39 -15.74
C GLY A 3 19.31 -11.27 -15.29
N ARG A 4 18.90 -10.01 -15.48
CA ARG A 4 19.67 -8.87 -14.99
C ARG A 4 19.89 -9.08 -13.49
N PRO A 5 21.14 -9.04 -12.98
CA PRO A 5 21.35 -9.09 -11.54
C PRO A 5 20.55 -7.93 -10.93
N ARG A 6 19.57 -8.25 -10.08
CA ARG A 6 18.90 -7.22 -9.28
C ARG A 6 20.02 -6.58 -8.45
N LEU A 7 20.25 -5.29 -8.62
CA LEU A 7 21.07 -4.52 -7.69
C LEU A 7 20.63 -4.88 -6.27
N GLU A 8 21.58 -5.32 -5.44
CA GLU A 8 21.27 -5.76 -4.08
C GLU A 8 20.59 -4.61 -3.34
N LYS A 9 19.38 -4.88 -2.82
CA LYS A 9 18.64 -3.88 -2.05
C LYS A 9 19.37 -3.63 -0.74
N HIS A 10 19.49 -2.37 -0.35
CA HIS A 10 20.09 -2.04 0.92
C HIS A 10 19.10 -2.35 2.04
N THR A 11 19.56 -3.09 3.04
CA THR A 11 18.79 -3.45 4.23
C THR A 11 19.46 -2.83 5.44
N VAL A 12 18.71 -2.05 6.20
CA VAL A 12 19.19 -1.42 7.44
C VAL A 12 18.22 -1.73 8.56
N THR A 13 18.75 -1.93 9.77
CA THR A 13 17.94 -2.07 10.99
C THR A 13 18.35 -1.00 11.97
N GLY A 14 17.37 -0.34 12.58
CA GLY A 14 17.66 0.73 13.53
C GLY A 14 16.41 1.18 14.26
N ASN A 15 16.54 2.27 15.01
CA ASN A 15 15.44 2.84 15.78
C ASN A 15 14.90 4.12 15.13
N LEU A 16 13.60 4.31 15.18
CA LEU A 16 12.97 5.54 14.72
C LEU A 16 13.34 6.69 15.65
N THR A 17 13.89 7.76 15.09
CA THR A 17 14.26 8.96 15.87
C THR A 17 13.07 9.90 16.14
N ALA A 18 12.05 9.80 15.29
CA ALA A 18 10.80 10.55 15.35
C ALA A 18 9.66 9.72 14.75
N ASP A 19 8.42 10.12 15.04
CA ASP A 19 7.25 9.50 14.44
C ASP A 19 7.23 9.69 12.91
N PRO A 20 6.71 8.72 12.14
CA PRO A 20 6.57 8.89 10.70
C PRO A 20 5.62 10.03 10.34
N VAL A 21 6.08 10.90 9.44
CA VAL A 21 5.32 12.06 8.98
C VAL A 21 5.03 11.94 7.50
N THR A 22 3.76 12.14 7.18
CA THR A 22 3.27 12.18 5.81
C THR A 22 3.46 13.55 5.20
N ARG A 23 4.10 13.60 4.03
CA ARG A 23 4.43 14.81 3.29
C ARG A 23 3.84 14.70 1.89
N LYS A 24 3.14 15.74 1.46
CA LYS A 24 2.68 15.87 0.08
C LYS A 24 3.79 16.46 -0.78
N VAL A 25 4.11 15.79 -1.88
CA VAL A 25 5.12 16.20 -2.87
C VAL A 25 4.43 16.23 -4.23
N GLY A 26 4.00 17.42 -4.64
CA GLY A 26 3.15 17.58 -5.83
C GLY A 26 1.80 16.87 -5.63
N GLU A 27 1.41 16.05 -6.59
CA GLU A 27 0.20 15.22 -6.52
C GLU A 27 0.38 13.92 -5.72
N SER A 28 1.63 13.56 -5.38
CA SER A 28 1.94 12.33 -4.65
C SER A 28 2.09 12.56 -3.15
N GLU A 29 1.76 11.53 -2.36
CA GLU A 29 1.96 11.52 -0.92
C GLU A 29 3.11 10.58 -0.56
N LEU A 30 3.98 11.03 0.34
CA LEU A 30 5.18 10.31 0.78
C LEU A 30 5.21 10.26 2.30
N VAL A 31 5.39 9.07 2.87
CA VAL A 31 5.66 8.94 4.30
C VAL A 31 7.17 8.95 4.53
N THR A 32 7.61 9.80 5.44
CA THR A 32 9.03 9.99 5.76
C THR A 32 9.29 9.79 7.23
N PHE A 33 10.37 9.11 7.55
CA PHE A 33 10.86 8.96 8.92
C PHE A 33 12.38 8.81 8.91
N ARG A 34 13.02 9.08 10.05
CA ARG A 34 14.47 8.97 10.19
C ARG A 34 14.83 7.81 11.11
N LEU A 35 15.67 6.92 10.60
CA LEU A 35 16.18 5.73 11.27
C LEU A 35 17.61 5.98 11.76
N ALA A 36 17.90 5.62 13.01
CA ALA A 36 19.24 5.61 13.57
C ALA A 36 19.74 4.18 13.68
N ASP A 37 20.81 3.86 12.97
CA ASP A 37 21.56 2.61 13.09
C ASP A 37 22.78 2.84 13.97
N THR A 38 22.81 2.18 15.12
CA THR A 38 23.92 2.24 16.08
C THR A 38 24.54 0.85 16.19
N PRO A 39 25.56 0.55 15.38
CA PRO A 39 26.22 -0.76 15.43
C PRO A 39 26.97 -0.90 16.76
N ARG A 40 26.86 -2.08 17.38
CA ARG A 40 27.57 -2.40 18.61
C ARG A 40 28.86 -3.15 18.26
N ILE A 41 30.00 -2.63 18.68
CA ILE A 41 31.33 -3.17 18.36
C ILE A 41 31.97 -3.74 19.63
N PHE A 42 32.57 -4.92 19.52
CA PHE A 42 33.28 -5.54 20.63
C PHE A 42 34.69 -4.94 20.77
N ASP A 43 34.94 -4.28 21.89
CA ASP A 43 36.26 -3.77 22.25
C ASP A 43 37.08 -4.89 22.92
N ARG A 44 38.18 -5.30 22.27
CA ARG A 44 39.04 -6.39 22.73
C ARG A 44 39.86 -6.02 23.97
N GLU A 45 40.21 -4.75 24.16
CA GLU A 45 40.98 -4.30 25.31
C GLU A 45 40.10 -4.21 26.55
N ALA A 46 38.94 -3.57 26.40
CA ALA A 46 37.97 -3.43 27.49
C ALA A 46 37.15 -4.72 27.73
N LYS A 47 37.25 -5.71 26.84
CA LYS A 47 36.43 -6.95 26.82
C LYS A 47 34.93 -6.67 26.97
N ALA A 48 34.45 -5.56 26.39
CA ALA A 48 33.10 -5.08 26.53
C ALA A 48 32.54 -4.62 25.18
N TRP A 49 31.23 -4.78 25.01
CA TRP A 49 30.52 -4.28 23.85
C TRP A 49 30.20 -2.80 24.02
N LYS A 50 30.76 -1.98 23.14
CA LYS A 50 30.56 -0.53 23.10
C LYS A 50 29.71 -0.16 21.89
N ASP A 51 28.99 0.94 22.02
CA ASP A 51 28.22 1.50 20.92
C ASP A 51 29.18 2.23 19.97
N GLY A 52 29.04 1.98 18.67
CA GLY A 52 29.82 2.61 17.62
C GLY A 52 29.25 3.97 17.19
N GLU A 53 29.79 4.49 16.09
CA GLU A 53 29.25 5.70 15.46
C GLU A 53 27.85 5.42 14.90
N THR A 54 26.90 6.29 15.22
CA THR A 54 25.52 6.15 14.76
C THR A 54 25.36 6.76 13.36
N VAL A 55 24.81 5.96 12.44
CA VAL A 55 24.47 6.40 11.09
C VAL A 55 22.98 6.71 11.03
N TYR A 56 22.63 7.86 10.46
CA TYR A 56 21.24 8.28 10.29
C TYR A 56 20.80 8.12 8.85
N TYR A 57 19.69 7.43 8.65
CA TYR A 57 19.07 7.21 7.36
C TYR A 57 17.72 7.93 7.28
N ASP A 58 17.53 8.72 6.23
CA ASP A 58 16.24 9.30 5.90
C ASP A 58 15.47 8.31 5.02
N VAL A 59 14.39 7.74 5.56
CA VAL A 59 13.59 6.73 4.88
C VAL A 59 12.36 7.39 4.26
N ALA A 60 12.12 7.06 2.99
CA ALA A 60 11.00 7.57 2.20
C ALA A 60 10.19 6.41 1.62
N VAL A 61 8.89 6.37 1.94
CA VAL A 61 7.95 5.34 1.48
C VAL A 61 6.98 5.94 0.46
N ARG A 62 7.09 5.52 -0.81
CA ARG A 62 6.23 6.00 -1.91
C ARG A 62 4.91 5.24 -2.04
N ASN A 63 4.87 4.00 -1.56
CA ASN A 63 3.66 3.18 -1.62
C ASN A 63 2.68 3.67 -0.55
N ALA A 64 1.54 4.21 -0.96
CA ALA A 64 0.53 4.78 -0.06
C ALA A 64 0.04 3.77 0.99
N LYS A 65 -0.17 2.50 0.62
CA LYS A 65 -0.62 1.45 1.56
C LYS A 65 0.43 1.19 2.63
N LEU A 66 1.68 1.00 2.21
CA LEU A 66 2.78 0.77 3.14
C LEU A 66 3.01 2.00 4.04
N GLY A 67 2.96 3.21 3.45
CA GLY A 67 3.10 4.46 4.17
C GLY A 67 2.04 4.64 5.26
N GLY A 68 0.77 4.42 4.92
CA GLY A 68 -0.33 4.49 5.90
C GLY A 68 -0.17 3.49 7.05
N ASN A 69 0.23 2.25 6.74
CA ASN A 69 0.49 1.24 7.76
C ASN A 69 1.69 1.63 8.66
N VAL A 70 2.77 2.13 8.08
CA VAL A 70 3.95 2.61 8.82
C VAL A 70 3.58 3.75 9.76
N GLN A 71 2.82 4.73 9.26
CA GLN A 71 2.37 5.87 10.07
C GLN A 71 1.45 5.45 11.21
N GLY A 72 0.58 4.46 11.00
CA GLY A 72 -0.33 3.95 12.04
C GLY A 72 0.31 2.99 13.05
N SER A 73 1.43 2.34 12.71
CA SER A 73 2.00 1.23 13.51
C SER A 73 3.34 1.56 14.17
N LEU A 74 4.15 2.43 13.56
CA LEU A 74 5.49 2.74 14.06
C LEU A 74 5.53 4.12 14.73
N HIS A 75 6.19 4.17 15.87
CA HIS A 75 6.40 5.39 16.64
C HIS A 75 7.89 5.61 16.93
N LYS A 76 8.22 6.82 17.38
CA LYS A 76 9.55 7.16 17.88
C LYS A 76 10.04 6.13 18.90
N GLY A 77 11.26 5.66 18.71
CA GLY A 77 11.92 4.67 19.56
C GLY A 77 11.71 3.22 19.10
N ASN A 78 10.71 2.95 18.26
CA ASN A 78 10.49 1.60 17.76
C ASN A 78 11.66 1.16 16.88
N ARG A 79 12.07 -0.10 17.04
CA ARG A 79 13.07 -0.74 16.18
C ARG A 79 12.41 -1.27 14.91
N ALA A 80 12.94 -0.90 13.76
CA ALA A 80 12.44 -1.33 12.46
C ALA A 80 13.58 -1.72 11.53
N THR A 81 13.29 -2.69 10.65
CA THR A 81 14.14 -3.08 9.53
C THR A 81 13.53 -2.53 8.25
N VAL A 82 14.34 -1.87 7.44
CA VAL A 82 13.92 -1.24 6.19
C VAL A 82 14.75 -1.84 5.06
N THR A 83 14.07 -2.28 4.00
CA THR A 83 14.70 -2.76 2.78
C THR A 83 14.30 -1.88 1.61
N GLY A 84 15.27 -1.44 0.81
CA GLY A 84 14.97 -0.55 -0.30
C GLY A 84 16.16 -0.15 -1.15
N ASN A 85 15.94 0.87 -1.99
CA ASN A 85 16.99 1.45 -2.82
C ASN A 85 17.71 2.55 -2.04
N TYR A 86 19.00 2.38 -1.83
CA TYR A 86 19.84 3.38 -1.17
C TYR A 86 20.29 4.45 -2.16
N GLU A 87 20.25 5.70 -1.71
CA GLU A 87 20.69 6.87 -2.46
C GLU A 87 21.48 7.79 -1.53
N ALA A 88 22.72 8.09 -1.92
CA ALA A 88 23.53 9.06 -1.21
C ALA A 88 23.26 10.45 -1.80
N VAL A 89 22.55 11.30 -1.06
CA VAL A 89 22.16 12.64 -1.51
C VAL A 89 23.15 13.65 -0.96
N ALA A 90 23.93 14.27 -1.84
CA ALA A 90 24.76 15.40 -1.45
C ALA A 90 23.87 16.62 -1.19
N ASN A 91 23.87 17.11 0.04
CA ASN A 91 23.20 18.35 0.42
C ASN A 91 24.24 19.39 0.81
N VAL A 92 23.93 20.66 0.55
CA VAL A 92 24.78 21.77 0.98
C VAL A 92 24.14 22.38 2.22
N THR A 93 24.91 22.48 3.30
CA THR A 93 24.42 23.13 4.52
C THR A 93 24.10 24.60 4.24
N LYS A 94 22.98 25.09 4.80
CA LYS A 94 22.52 26.49 4.64
C LYS A 94 23.34 27.52 5.45
N ASP A 95 24.46 27.11 6.02
CA ASP A 95 25.31 27.98 6.84
C ASP A 95 26.13 28.96 5.97
N GLN A 96 26.76 29.95 6.63
CA GLN A 96 27.63 30.95 5.98
C GLN A 96 28.83 30.33 5.23
N LYS A 97 29.20 29.08 5.54
CA LYS A 97 30.23 28.32 4.81
C LYS A 97 29.61 27.01 4.28
N PRO A 98 29.27 26.94 2.98
CA PRO A 98 28.65 25.76 2.41
C PRO A 98 29.62 24.58 2.50
N LYS A 99 29.28 23.57 3.31
CA LYS A 99 29.97 22.29 3.34
C LYS A 99 29.08 21.24 2.66
N PRO A 100 29.63 20.40 1.77
CA PRO A 100 28.89 19.25 1.27
C PRO A 100 28.70 18.25 2.41
N VAL A 101 27.45 17.97 2.75
CA VAL A 101 27.04 16.93 3.69
C VAL A 101 26.41 15.81 2.89
N LEU A 102 26.84 14.58 3.15
CA LEU A 102 26.24 13.40 2.55
C LEU A 102 25.08 12.94 3.40
N ASN A 103 23.87 12.92 2.84
CA ASN A 103 22.71 12.34 3.50
C ASN A 103 22.44 10.96 2.93
N HIS A 104 22.21 10.01 3.82
CA HIS A 104 21.85 8.65 3.48
C HIS A 104 20.34 8.56 3.34
N ARG A 105 19.83 8.39 2.12
CA ARG A 105 18.39 8.21 1.85
C ARG A 105 18.10 6.78 1.44
N ILE A 106 16.98 6.24 1.89
CA ILE A 106 16.48 4.94 1.46
C ILE A 106 15.06 5.08 0.95
N TRP A 107 14.84 4.68 -0.30
CA TRP A 107 13.51 4.45 -0.85
C TRP A 107 13.02 3.08 -0.43
N ALA A 108 12.21 3.06 0.63
CA ALA A 108 11.72 1.83 1.23
C ALA A 108 10.74 1.13 0.29
N GLU A 109 11.02 -0.15 0.04
CA GLU A 109 10.12 -1.07 -0.62
C GLU A 109 9.41 -1.97 0.38
N ASP A 110 10.10 -2.28 1.48
CA ASP A 110 9.57 -3.06 2.60
C ASP A 110 10.02 -2.48 3.94
N VAL A 111 9.13 -2.51 4.93
CA VAL A 111 9.37 -2.03 6.29
C VAL A 111 8.77 -3.04 7.27
N SER A 112 9.60 -3.52 8.19
CA SER A 112 9.24 -4.52 9.19
C SER A 112 9.51 -4.00 10.59
N ALA A 113 8.60 -4.25 11.55
CA ALA A 113 8.86 -4.01 12.96
C ALA A 113 9.76 -5.14 13.52
N SER A 114 10.79 -4.78 14.27
CA SER A 114 11.69 -5.76 14.87
C SER A 114 11.08 -6.32 16.16
N LEU A 115 10.99 -7.65 16.23
CA LEU A 115 10.50 -8.38 17.40
C LEU A 115 11.59 -8.68 18.43
N GLU A 116 12.81 -8.18 18.22
CA GLU A 116 13.95 -8.47 19.10
C GLU A 116 13.71 -8.00 20.54
N PHE A 117 13.06 -6.84 20.69
CA PHE A 117 12.78 -6.21 21.99
C PHE A 117 11.32 -5.81 22.20
N ALA A 118 10.43 -6.18 21.28
CA ALA A 118 9.03 -5.78 21.31
C ALA A 118 8.12 -6.90 20.76
N THR A 119 6.91 -7.00 21.31
CA THR A 119 5.85 -7.87 20.77
C THR A 119 4.91 -7.04 19.90
N VAL A 120 4.48 -7.58 18.75
CA VAL A 120 3.56 -6.90 17.82
C VAL A 120 2.40 -7.83 17.50
N VAL A 121 1.18 -7.27 17.48
CA VAL A 121 -0.01 -7.95 16.96
C VAL A 121 -0.20 -7.50 15.51
N ILE A 122 -0.36 -8.46 14.60
CA ILE A 122 -0.50 -8.18 13.16
C ILE A 122 -1.98 -8.30 12.80
N GLU A 123 -2.57 -7.17 12.41
CA GLU A 123 -3.92 -7.11 11.87
C GLU A 123 -3.87 -6.95 10.35
N PRO A 124 -4.58 -7.77 9.57
CA PRO A 124 -4.65 -7.59 8.14
C PRO A 124 -5.39 -6.29 7.83
N ASN A 125 -4.86 -5.48 6.93
CA ASN A 125 -5.64 -4.37 6.37
C ASN A 125 -6.96 -4.91 5.83
N PRO A 126 -8.07 -4.16 5.98
CA PRO A 126 -9.33 -4.54 5.36
C PRO A 126 -9.06 -4.83 3.88
N LYS A 127 -9.44 -6.04 3.43
CA LYS A 127 -9.40 -6.36 2.00
C LYS A 127 -10.24 -5.29 1.30
N GLY A 128 -9.68 -4.69 0.26
CA GLY A 128 -10.40 -3.70 -0.51
C GLY A 128 -11.69 -4.34 -1.04
N LEU A 129 -12.80 -3.58 -0.96
CA LEU A 129 -14.14 -3.91 -1.44
C LEU A 129 -14.20 -4.36 -2.93
N TRP A 130 -13.08 -4.32 -3.63
CA TRP A 130 -12.92 -4.62 -5.06
C TRP A 130 -12.93 -6.11 -5.40
N SER A 131 -12.75 -7.03 -4.43
CA SER A 131 -12.96 -8.47 -4.67
C SER A 131 -14.38 -8.89 -4.32
N ASP A 132 -14.88 -8.46 -3.16
CA ASP A 132 -16.14 -8.97 -2.65
C ASP A 132 -17.34 -8.42 -3.43
N GLU A 133 -17.31 -7.17 -3.93
CA GLU A 133 -18.38 -6.64 -4.79
C GLU A 133 -18.34 -7.20 -6.22
N MET A 134 -17.16 -7.55 -6.75
CA MET A 134 -17.03 -8.17 -8.08
C MET A 134 -17.42 -9.65 -8.08
N ASP A 135 -17.08 -10.39 -7.01
CA ASP A 135 -17.48 -11.79 -6.81
C ASP A 135 -18.96 -11.90 -6.44
N ALA A 136 -19.50 -10.94 -5.66
CA ALA A 136 -20.93 -10.86 -5.39
C ALA A 136 -21.74 -10.49 -6.64
N GLN A 137 -21.24 -9.60 -7.49
CA GLN A 137 -21.90 -9.29 -8.77
C GLN A 137 -21.85 -10.47 -9.75
N ALA A 138 -20.76 -11.25 -9.78
CA ALA A 138 -20.70 -12.49 -10.56
C ALA A 138 -21.67 -13.57 -10.05
N ALA A 139 -21.96 -13.59 -8.74
CA ALA A 139 -22.96 -14.48 -8.15
C ALA A 139 -24.41 -14.02 -8.34
N THR A 140 -24.65 -12.73 -8.57
CA THR A 140 -26.00 -12.17 -8.82
C THR A 140 -26.40 -12.09 -10.28
N VAL A 141 -25.50 -12.38 -11.23
CA VAL A 141 -25.91 -12.66 -12.61
C VAL A 141 -26.52 -14.07 -12.65
N ASN A 142 -27.70 -14.21 -12.04
CA ASN A 142 -28.67 -15.19 -12.50
C ASN A 142 -29.04 -14.74 -13.92
N VAL A 143 -28.37 -15.31 -14.91
CA VAL A 143 -29.04 -15.53 -16.18
C VAL A 143 -30.15 -16.51 -15.84
N GLU A 144 -31.33 -15.99 -15.51
CA GLU A 144 -32.54 -16.77 -15.47
C GLU A 144 -32.69 -17.38 -16.86
N GLN A 145 -32.18 -18.61 -17.02
CA GLN A 145 -32.65 -19.49 -18.06
C GLN A 145 -34.14 -19.64 -17.77
N THR A 146 -34.95 -18.85 -18.47
CA THR A 146 -36.36 -19.12 -18.62
C THR A 146 -36.43 -20.53 -19.19
N ALA A 147 -36.75 -21.48 -18.31
CA ALA A 147 -36.90 -22.86 -18.69
C ALA A 147 -38.00 -22.91 -19.73
N VAL A 148 -37.61 -23.04 -21.00
CA VAL A 148 -38.52 -23.40 -22.08
C VAL A 148 -39.11 -24.74 -21.68
N LYS A 149 -40.38 -24.74 -21.26
CA LYS A 149 -41.11 -25.97 -20.96
C LYS A 149 -41.07 -26.83 -22.24
N PRO A 150 -40.63 -28.09 -22.18
CA PRO A 150 -40.63 -28.93 -23.37
C PRO A 150 -42.09 -29.17 -23.75
N ASN A 151 -42.47 -28.71 -24.94
CA ASN A 151 -43.80 -28.96 -25.48
C ASN A 151 -43.98 -30.48 -25.67
N PRO A 152 -44.96 -31.13 -25.01
CA PRO A 152 -45.17 -32.55 -25.24
C PRO A 152 -45.73 -32.75 -26.65
N LYS A 153 -45.03 -33.54 -27.47
CA LYS A 153 -45.44 -33.86 -28.84
C LYS A 153 -46.75 -34.65 -28.84
N GLY A 154 -47.77 -34.11 -29.49
CA GLY A 154 -48.94 -34.90 -29.90
C GLY A 154 -50.10 -34.10 -30.46
N LEU A 155 -50.21 -34.10 -31.80
CA LEU A 155 -51.44 -34.24 -32.59
C LEU A 155 -52.46 -33.06 -32.65
N TRP A 156 -52.44 -32.36 -33.81
CA TRP A 156 -53.52 -31.61 -34.48
C TRP A 156 -54.09 -30.35 -33.79
N SER A 157 -53.86 -29.18 -34.39
CA SER A 157 -54.85 -28.27 -35.03
C SER A 157 -54.49 -26.79 -34.89
N ASP A 158 -54.84 -26.03 -35.93
CA ASP A 158 -54.75 -24.58 -36.07
C ASP A 158 -55.43 -23.78 -34.93
N GLU A 159 -55.08 -22.49 -34.89
CA GLU A 159 -55.73 -21.35 -34.21
C GLU A 159 -55.27 -20.96 -32.79
N MET A 160 -54.78 -19.71 -32.74
CA MET A 160 -54.91 -18.64 -31.72
C MET A 160 -54.78 -18.95 -30.22
N ASP A 161 -53.84 -18.23 -29.58
CA ASP A 161 -54.01 -17.41 -28.36
C ASP A 161 -52.66 -16.70 -28.09
N ALA A 162 -52.45 -15.41 -28.32
CA ALA A 162 -53.01 -14.21 -27.67
C ALA A 162 -52.65 -14.08 -26.18
N GLN A 163 -51.97 -12.97 -25.85
CA GLN A 163 -51.82 -12.34 -24.52
C GLN A 163 -50.89 -13.05 -23.51
N ALA A 164 -50.16 -12.42 -22.60
CA ALA A 164 -49.67 -11.06 -22.38
C ALA A 164 -48.72 -11.18 -21.16
N ALA A 165 -47.59 -10.50 -21.15
CA ALA A 165 -46.90 -10.13 -19.91
C ALA A 165 -45.99 -8.92 -20.19
N THR A 166 -46.50 -7.76 -19.81
CA THR A 166 -45.83 -6.46 -19.80
C THR A 166 -44.59 -6.49 -18.90
N VAL A 167 -43.44 -6.09 -19.45
CA VAL A 167 -42.21 -5.82 -18.68
C VAL A 167 -42.25 -4.36 -18.24
N ASN A 168 -42.41 -4.12 -16.94
CA ASN A 168 -42.23 -2.79 -16.37
C ASN A 168 -40.73 -2.58 -16.07
N VAL A 169 -40.10 -1.66 -16.79
CA VAL A 169 -38.78 -1.13 -16.45
C VAL A 169 -39.01 0.30 -15.94
N GLU A 170 -38.88 0.52 -14.64
CA GLU A 170 -38.82 1.86 -14.10
C GLU A 170 -37.42 2.45 -14.38
N GLN A 171 -37.35 3.33 -15.38
CA GLN A 171 -36.21 4.22 -15.58
C GLN A 171 -36.42 5.48 -14.73
N THR A 172 -35.70 5.62 -13.61
CA THR A 172 -35.56 6.92 -12.95
C THR A 172 -34.56 7.78 -13.73
N ALA A 173 -35.09 8.64 -14.60
CA ALA A 173 -34.33 9.71 -15.25
C ALA A 173 -34.12 10.89 -14.28
N VAL A 174 -32.86 11.30 -14.10
CA VAL A 174 -32.49 12.54 -13.38
C VAL A 174 -32.37 13.66 -14.40
N ASP A 175 -33.38 14.53 -14.44
CA ASP A 175 -33.47 15.63 -15.42
C ASP A 175 -32.72 16.88 -14.93
N HIS A 176 -31.80 17.37 -15.76
CA HIS A 176 -31.03 18.60 -15.53
C HIS A 176 -31.80 19.80 -16.08
N LYS A 177 -32.11 20.80 -15.24
CA LYS A 177 -32.65 22.09 -15.71
C LYS A 177 -31.66 23.23 -15.47
N TRP A 178 -31.03 23.67 -16.56
CA TRP A 178 -30.35 24.96 -16.67
C TRP A 178 -31.39 26.09 -16.82
N GLY A 179 -31.23 27.17 -16.07
CA GLY A 179 -31.99 28.41 -16.22
C GLY A 179 -31.05 29.57 -16.57
N LEU A 180 -31.40 30.29 -17.63
CA LEU A 180 -30.72 31.49 -18.13
C LEU A 180 -31.71 32.65 -18.00
N VAL A 181 -31.30 33.71 -17.29
CA VAL A 181 -31.69 35.12 -17.48
C VAL A 181 -30.42 35.93 -17.27
#